data_AF-T0G8M6-F1
#
_entry.id   AF-T0G8M6-F1
#
_cell.length_a   1.000
_cell.length_b   1.000
_cell.length_c   1.000
_cell.angle_alpha   90.00
_cell.angle_beta   90.00
_cell.angle_gamma   90.00
#
_symmetry.space_group_name_H-M   'P 1'
#
loop_
_entity.id
_entity.type
_entity.pdbx_description
1 polymer ?
#
loop_
_entity_poly.entity_id
_entity_poly.type
_entity_poly.pdbx_seq_one_letter_code
_entity_poly.pdbx_strand_id
1 'polypeptide(L)' 'MQFLEESGLVRMKKIDRGRICQIEPSEFSAASHWIADLRALRGGKFDRLGDLIAESDDMG' A
#
# COMPACT_ATOMS: atom_id res chain seq x y z
N MET A 1 -14.07 13.85 8.16
CA MET A 1 -12.78 14.52 7.84
C MET A 1 -12.00 14.92 9.08
N GLN A 2 -12.64 15.45 10.15
CA GLN A 2 -11.94 15.89 11.36
C GLN A 2 -10.99 14.84 11.94
N PHE A 3 -11.44 13.58 12.07
CA PHE A 3 -10.62 12.47 12.53
C PHE A 3 -9.35 12.24 11.68
N LEU A 4 -9.41 12.42 10.36
CA LEU A 4 -8.26 12.20 9.47
C LEU A 4 -7.23 13.33 9.57
N GLU A 5 -7.69 14.54 9.89
CA GLU A 5 -6.82 15.70 10.14
C GLU A 5 -6.18 15.60 11.53
N GLU A 6 -6.93 15.15 12.53
CA GLU A 6 -6.43 14.85 13.88
C GLU A 6 -5.42 13.70 13.88
N SER A 7 -5.58 12.71 12.99
CA SER A 7 -4.61 11.63 12.82
C SER A 7 -3.39 12.03 11.99
N GLY A 8 -3.31 13.27 11.49
CA GLY A 8 -2.20 13.78 10.68
C GLY A 8 -2.14 13.27 9.24
N LEU A 9 -2.99 12.31 8.87
CA LEU A 9 -2.96 11.66 7.55
C LEU A 9 -3.33 12.62 6.42
N VAL A 10 -4.12 13.65 6.73
CA VAL A 10 -4.50 14.67 5.76
C VAL A 10 -4.38 16.06 6.37
N ARG A 11 -4.09 17.04 5.53
CA ARG A 11 -4.16 18.46 5.86
C ARG A 11 -5.35 19.09 5.14
N MET A 12 -6.19 19.84 5.86
CA MET A 12 -7.22 20.63 5.21
C MET A 12 -6.80 22.09 5.05
N LYS A 13 -7.15 22.66 3.89
CA LYS A 13 -7.04 24.10 3.63
C LYS A 13 -8.38 24.63 3.16
N LYS A 14 -8.91 25.62 3.86
CA LYS A 14 -10.10 26.35 3.41
C LYS A 14 -9.71 27.31 2.30
N ILE A 15 -10.40 27.24 1.17
CA ILE A 15 -10.35 28.21 0.07
C ILE A 15 -11.70 28.93 -0.01
N ASP A 16 -11.78 30.03 -0.76
CA ASP A 16 -12.93 30.96 -0.77
C ASP A 16 -14.31 30.29 -0.65
N ARG A 17 -14.62 29.33 -1.52
CA ARG A 17 -15.89 28.57 -1.48
C ARG A 17 -15.74 27.06 -1.30
N GLY A 18 -14.54 26.59 -0.99
CA GLY A 18 -14.22 25.17 -1.04
C GLY A 18 -13.26 24.73 0.06
N ARG A 19 -13.06 23.43 0.17
CA ARG A 19 -12.05 22.84 1.06
C ARG A 19 -11.17 21.91 0.25
N ILE A 20 -9.88 22.15 0.29
CA ILE A 20 -8.88 21.25 -0.27
C ILE A 20 -8.43 20.32 0.85
N CYS A 21 -8.48 19.02 0.58
CA CYS A 21 -7.93 17.99 1.43
C CYS A 21 -6.68 17.44 0.73
N GLN A 22 -5.53 17.55 1.38
CA GLN A 22 -4.27 17.04 0.86
C GLN A 22 -3.84 15.85 1.72
N ILE A 23 -3.47 14.74 1.08
CA ILE A 23 -2.87 13.59 1.75
C ILE A 23 -1.44 13.97 2.16
N GLU A 24 -1.00 13.58 3.35
CA GLU A 24 0.37 13.73 3.83
C GLU A 24 1.12 12.41 3.66
N PRO A 25 1.92 12.20 2.60
CA PRO A 25 2.47 10.88 2.26
C PRO A 25 3.43 10.33 3.31
N SER A 26 4.11 11.20 4.07
CA SER A 26 5.02 10.81 5.15
C SER A 26 4.32 10.00 6.23
N GLU A 27 3.07 10.37 6.55
CA GLU A 27 2.28 9.74 7.61
C GLU A 27 1.78 8.34 7.21
N PHE A 28 1.87 7.99 5.93
CA PHE A 28 1.56 6.65 5.42
C PHE A 28 2.78 5.73 5.34
N SER A 29 3.97 6.15 5.82
CA SER A 29 5.18 5.34 5.71
C SER A 29 5.06 3.99 6.41
N ALA A 30 4.48 3.94 7.62
CA ALA A 30 4.28 2.70 8.38
C ALA A 30 3.36 1.72 7.62
N ALA A 31 2.23 2.22 7.09
CA ALA A 31 1.33 1.41 6.27
C ALA A 31 2.02 0.91 4.99
N SER A 32 2.83 1.77 4.36
CA SER A 32 3.58 1.44 3.14
C SER A 32 4.62 0.34 3.41
N HIS A 33 5.33 0.42 4.53
CA HIS A 33 6.29 -0.60 4.97
C HIS A 33 5.60 -1.93 5.24
N TRP A 34 4.52 -1.92 6.01
CA TRP A 34 3.74 -3.13 6.31
C TRP A 34 3.19 -3.81 5.05
N ILE A 35 2.70 -3.03 4.08
CA ILE A 35 2.25 -3.56 2.79
C ILE A 35 3.43 -4.17 2.01
N ALA A 36 4.61 -3.54 2.04
CA ALA A 36 5.80 -4.08 1.40
C ALA A 36 6.22 -5.42 2.03
N ASP A 37 6.22 -5.52 3.36
CA ASP A 37 6.52 -6.76 4.09
C ASP A 37 5.52 -7.87 3.74
N LEU A 38 4.22 -7.53 3.68
CA LEU A 38 3.18 -8.46 3.29
C LEU A 38 3.38 -8.97 1.86
N ARG A 39 3.76 -8.07 0.94
CA ARG A 39 4.07 -8.43 -0.46
C ARG A 39 5.30 -9.31 -0.54
N ALA A 40 6.36 -9.02 0.21
CA ALA A 40 7.55 -9.86 0.24
C ALA A 40 7.24 -11.27 0.74
N LEU A 41 6.45 -11.39 1.82
CA LEU A 41 6.03 -12.68 2.38
C LEU A 41 5.21 -13.52 1.38
N ARG A 42 4.36 -12.86 0.58
CA ARG A 42 3.52 -13.53 -0.41
C ARG A 42 4.25 -13.79 -1.72
N GLY A 43 5.08 -12.86 -2.18
CA GLY A 43 5.89 -12.96 -3.40
C GLY A 43 6.74 -14.22 -3.37
N GLY A 44 7.53 -14.42 -2.30
CA GLY A 44 8.35 -15.63 -2.19
C GLY A 44 7.57 -16.96 -2.17
N LYS A 45 6.29 -16.95 -1.77
CA LYS A 45 5.43 -18.14 -1.87
C LYS A 45 4.92 -18.36 -3.29
N PHE A 46 4.64 -17.29 -4.02
CA PHE A 46 4.20 -17.38 -5.42
C PHE A 46 5.36 -17.72 -6.36
N ASP A 47 6.58 -17.26 -6.08
CA ASP A 47 7.78 -17.62 -6.85
C ASP A 47 7.97 -19.14 -6.86
N ARG A 48 7.92 -19.78 -5.68
CA ARG A 48 7.98 -21.25 -5.56
C ARG A 48 6.84 -21.96 -6.29
N LEU A 49 5.64 -21.39 -6.31
CA LEU A 49 4.52 -21.97 -7.06
C LEU A 49 4.76 -21.86 -8.57
N GLY A 50 5.34 -20.75 -9.04
CA GLY A 50 5.75 -20.57 -10.43
C GLY A 50 6.75 -21.63 -10.88
N ASP A 51 7.76 -21.92 -10.05
CA ASP A 51 8.76 -22.96 -10.34
C ASP A 51 8.10 -24.35 -10.49
N LEU A 52 7.17 -24.71 -9.60
CA LEU A 52 6.46 -25.98 -9.66
C LEU A 52 5.56 -26.11 -10.89
N ILE A 53 4.93 -25.02 -11.32
CA ILE A 53 4.12 -24.99 -12.54
C ILE A 53 5.02 -25.17 -13.76
N ALA A 54 6.14 -24.44 -13.83
CA ALA A 54 7.09 -24.56 -14.93
C ALA A 54 7.67 -25.98 -15.04
N GLU A 55 8.05 -26.59 -13.90
CA GLU A 55 8.52 -27.99 -13.86
C GLU A 55 7.45 -28.99 -14.31
N SER A 56 6.17 -28.71 -14.05
CA SER A 56 5.05 -29.56 -14.48
C SER A 56 4.74 -29.42 -15.97
N ASP A 57 4.87 -28.21 -16.53
CA ASP A 57 4.66 -27.92 -17.95
C ASP A 57 5.78 -28.51 -18.82
N ASP A 58 7.03 -28.52 -18.34
CA ASP A 58 8.18 -29.11 -19.04
C ASP A 58 8.15 -30.66 -19.08
N MET A 59 7.34 -31.30 -18.23
CA MET A 59 7.19 -32.75 -18.11
C MET A 59 5.98 -33.31 -18.90
N GLY A 60 5.28 -32.46 -19.67
CA GLY A 60 4.09 -32.79 -20.46
C GLY A 60 4.33 -33.05 -21.95
#